data_AF-A0A934WUG0-F1
#
_entry.id   AF-A0A934WUG0-F1
#
_cell.length_a   1.000
_cell.length_b   1.000
_cell.length_c   1.000
_cell.angle_alpha   90.00
_cell.angle_beta   90.00
_cell.angle_gamma   90.00
#
_symmetry.space_group_name_H-M   'P 1'
#
loop_
_entity.id
_entity.type
_entity.pdbx_description
1 polymer ?
#
loop_
_entity_poly.entity_id
_entity_poly.type
_entity_poly.pdbx_seq_one_letter_code
_entity_poly.pdbx_strand_id
1 'polypeptide(L)'
;MNNVHEEELLNHASKLDAVVNANGEITRLAISVVEEDNNAATVELLKRISELGKSQSRQTLTIAKAVKDSVIKYHGYLRVKEICGQDTKNSNTEAEKSLSQLLEELNSLVGLSNVKKKVNDLIAYHHVRMLREQAGLRSQGTTLHLAFTGNPGTGKTTVARIIGHIYKQLGLLSKGQFVEVSRTDLIAGYQGQTALKVKAVIESAKGGVLFIDEAYSLTENDHSDSYGRECLTELTKALEDYRDDLVVIVAGYTEPMKQFFESNPGLKSRFNTFIEFDDYSASELFGIFMKMCKDNHYSISSTGSARLQQMFDEALRNKTNEFANGRFVRNTYEDLVMNHAGRVNRILHPSRQDLMEIKAEDIHTEFENE
;
A
#
# COMPACT_ATOMS: atom_id res chain seq x y z
N MET A 1 2.29 24.41 -4.94
CA MET A 1 2.97 25.51 -5.66
C MET A 1 2.10 25.89 -6.84
N ASN A 2 1.64 27.14 -6.94
CA ASN A 2 0.98 27.63 -8.16
C ASN A 2 2.02 27.65 -9.29
N ASN A 3 1.64 27.17 -10.48
CA ASN A 3 2.55 27.01 -11.60
C ASN A 3 2.69 28.32 -12.38
N VAL A 4 3.58 29.20 -11.92
CA VAL A 4 3.87 30.50 -12.57
C VAL A 4 4.28 30.33 -14.04
N HIS A 5 4.86 29.17 -14.41
CA HIS A 5 5.33 28.91 -15.77
C HIS A 5 4.20 28.56 -16.75
N GLU A 6 3.08 28.05 -16.26
CA GLU A 6 1.87 27.81 -17.06
C GLU A 6 1.23 29.15 -17.49
N GLU A 7 1.04 30.07 -16.54
CA GLU A 7 0.50 31.40 -16.84
C GLU A 7 1.40 32.18 -17.80
N GLU A 8 2.72 32.08 -17.63
CA GLU A 8 3.70 32.68 -18.55
C GLU A 8 3.59 32.09 -19.97
N LEU A 9 3.46 30.77 -20.10
CA LEU A 9 3.34 30.10 -21.40
C LEU A 9 2.06 30.52 -22.12
N LEU A 10 0.92 30.49 -21.44
CA LEU A 10 -0.37 30.88 -22.02
C LEU A 10 -0.40 32.35 -22.44
N ASN A 11 0.18 33.24 -21.63
CA ASN A 11 0.26 34.67 -21.93
C ASN A 11 1.15 34.96 -23.15
N HIS A 12 2.34 34.34 -23.22
CA HIS A 12 3.22 34.50 -24.38
C HIS A 12 2.62 33.89 -25.64
N ALA A 13 1.96 32.72 -25.54
CA ALA A 13 1.29 32.07 -26.66
C ALA A 13 0.14 32.93 -27.21
N SER A 14 -0.70 33.49 -26.34
CA SER A 14 -1.78 34.41 -26.72
C SER A 14 -1.26 35.67 -27.41
N LYS A 15 -0.18 36.26 -26.89
CA LYS A 15 0.49 37.41 -27.52
C LYS A 15 1.08 37.07 -28.89
N LEU A 16 1.70 35.90 -29.02
CA LEU A 16 2.25 35.45 -30.30
C LEU A 16 1.15 35.25 -31.33
N ASP A 17 0.08 34.58 -30.92
CA ASP A 17 -1.10 34.28 -31.73
C ASP A 17 -1.74 35.56 -32.31
N ALA A 18 -1.88 36.59 -31.48
CA ALA A 18 -2.37 37.91 -31.89
C ALA A 18 -1.41 38.62 -32.87
N VAL A 19 -0.10 38.51 -32.67
CA VAL A 19 0.90 39.18 -33.52
C VAL A 19 1.04 38.51 -34.89
N VAL A 20 0.79 37.21 -34.99
CA VAL A 20 0.89 36.46 -36.26
C VAL A 20 -0.47 36.17 -36.90
N ASN A 21 -1.56 36.67 -36.33
CA ASN A 21 -2.94 36.42 -36.76
C ASN A 21 -3.25 34.92 -36.94
N ALA A 22 -2.82 34.09 -35.99
CA ALA A 22 -3.01 32.63 -36.05
C ALA A 22 -4.41 32.16 -35.60
N ASN A 23 -5.37 33.07 -35.43
CA ASN A 23 -6.79 32.77 -35.15
C ASN A 23 -7.02 31.83 -33.95
N GLY A 24 -6.20 31.93 -32.91
CA GLY A 24 -6.29 31.14 -31.69
C GLY A 24 -5.54 29.81 -31.75
N GLU A 25 -4.95 29.41 -32.88
CA GLU A 25 -4.33 28.10 -33.01
C GLU A 25 -3.09 27.93 -32.11
N ILE A 26 -2.25 28.96 -31.96
CA ILE A 26 -1.06 28.90 -31.11
C ILE A 26 -1.48 28.85 -29.64
N THR A 27 -2.49 29.63 -29.29
CA THR A 27 -3.09 29.62 -27.94
C THR A 27 -3.69 28.25 -27.61
N ARG A 28 -4.42 27.63 -28.55
CA ARG A 28 -5.02 26.30 -28.36
C ARG A 28 -3.97 25.21 -28.18
N LEU A 29 -2.88 25.26 -28.94
CA LEU A 29 -1.75 24.34 -28.76
C LEU A 29 -1.12 24.53 -27.37
N ALA A 30 -0.90 25.77 -26.93
CA ALA A 30 -0.37 26.04 -25.59
C ALA A 30 -1.31 25.56 -24.47
N ILE A 31 -2.63 25.69 -24.63
CA ILE A 31 -3.62 25.14 -23.70
C ILE A 31 -3.50 23.60 -23.64
N SER A 32 -3.45 22.91 -24.78
CA SER A 32 -3.29 21.45 -24.81
C SER A 32 -1.95 20.99 -24.19
N VAL A 33 -0.88 21.79 -24.30
CA VAL A 33 0.40 21.53 -23.62
C VAL A 33 0.27 21.66 -22.10
N VAL A 34 -0.47 22.66 -21.61
CA VAL A 34 -0.61 22.94 -20.19
C VAL A 34 -1.62 22.02 -19.50
N GLU A 35 -2.80 21.86 -20.10
CA GLU A 35 -3.93 21.14 -19.50
C GLU A 35 -3.87 19.62 -19.74
N GLU A 36 -3.31 19.18 -20.87
CA GLU A 36 -3.34 17.77 -21.31
C GLU A 36 -1.96 17.09 -21.37
N ASP A 37 -0.88 17.81 -21.05
CA ASP A 37 0.53 17.35 -21.16
C ASP A 37 0.84 16.69 -22.52
N ASN A 38 0.31 17.27 -23.59
CA ASN A 38 0.32 16.66 -24.92
C ASN A 38 1.65 16.89 -25.66
N ASN A 39 2.52 15.87 -25.66
CA ASN A 39 3.80 15.89 -26.36
C ASN A 39 3.70 16.18 -27.86
N ALA A 40 2.63 15.74 -28.53
CA ALA A 40 2.43 16.04 -29.95
C ALA A 40 2.09 17.52 -30.17
N ALA A 41 1.31 18.12 -29.26
CA ALA A 41 1.02 19.55 -29.26
C ALA A 41 2.29 20.38 -28.95
N THR A 42 3.15 19.92 -28.05
CA THR A 42 4.45 20.56 -27.77
C THR A 42 5.33 20.58 -29.01
N VAL A 43 5.47 19.45 -29.71
CA VAL A 43 6.28 19.33 -30.92
C VAL A 43 5.73 20.23 -32.03
N GLU A 44 4.41 20.25 -32.23
CA GLU A 44 3.75 21.08 -33.23
C GLU A 44 3.89 22.58 -32.91
N LEU A 45 3.73 22.96 -31.64
CA LEU A 45 3.93 24.34 -31.17
C LEU A 45 5.37 24.80 -31.42
N LEU A 46 6.37 24.00 -31.04
CA LEU A 46 7.78 24.30 -31.26
C LEU A 46 8.15 24.37 -32.75
N LYS A 47 7.54 23.51 -33.57
CA LYS A 47 7.74 23.52 -35.03
C LYS A 47 7.22 24.82 -35.64
N ARG A 48 6.01 25.25 -35.27
CA ARG A 48 5.44 26.53 -35.72
C ARG A 48 6.26 27.73 -35.26
N ILE A 49 6.74 27.74 -34.02
CA ILE A 49 7.65 28.78 -33.51
C ILE A 49 8.97 28.81 -34.30
N SER A 50 9.51 27.64 -34.65
CA SER A 50 10.73 27.51 -35.47
C SER A 50 10.52 28.02 -36.89
N GLU A 51 9.36 27.74 -37.50
CA GLU A 51 8.98 28.26 -38.81
C GLU A 51 8.82 29.78 -38.81
N LEU A 52 8.28 30.35 -37.72
CA LEU A 52 8.21 31.80 -37.49
C LEU A 52 9.59 32.45 -37.29
N GLY A 53 10.61 31.66 -36.93
CA GLY A 53 12.03 32.07 -36.90
C GLY A 53 12.57 32.54 -38.25
N LYS A 54 11.84 32.30 -39.34
CA LYS A 54 12.14 32.78 -40.70
C LYS A 54 11.50 34.14 -41.04
N SER A 55 10.72 34.73 -40.12
CA SER A 55 10.05 36.04 -40.30
C SER A 55 11.00 37.22 -40.15
N GLN A 56 10.75 38.33 -40.87
CA GLN A 56 11.57 39.56 -40.81
C GLN A 56 11.19 40.53 -39.67
N SER A 57 10.11 40.27 -38.93
CA SER A 57 9.69 41.14 -37.83
C SER A 57 10.46 40.85 -36.53
N ARG A 58 11.25 41.83 -36.09
CA ARG A 58 11.99 41.78 -34.81
C ARG A 58 11.07 41.53 -33.62
N GLN A 59 9.85 42.06 -33.66
CA GLN A 59 8.85 41.86 -32.60
C GLN A 59 8.35 40.41 -32.58
N THR A 60 8.01 39.84 -33.75
CA THR A 60 7.58 38.44 -33.86
C THR A 60 8.66 37.48 -33.40
N LEU A 61 9.92 37.71 -33.78
CA LEU A 61 11.07 36.89 -33.35
C LEU A 61 11.28 36.95 -31.83
N THR A 62 11.11 38.13 -31.22
CA THR A 62 11.26 38.32 -29.78
C THR A 62 10.18 37.54 -29.02
N ILE A 63 8.94 37.62 -29.46
CA ILE A 63 7.81 36.92 -28.82
C ILE A 63 7.91 35.41 -29.07
N ALA A 64 8.27 34.97 -30.28
CA ALA A 64 8.50 33.57 -30.60
C ALA A 64 9.60 32.96 -29.71
N LYS A 65 10.69 33.69 -29.45
CA LYS A 65 11.73 33.28 -28.51
C LYS A 65 11.19 33.20 -27.07
N ALA A 66 10.39 34.17 -26.63
CA ALA A 66 9.76 34.13 -25.31
C ALA A 66 8.84 32.92 -25.12
N VAL A 67 8.04 32.56 -26.13
CA VAL A 67 7.21 31.34 -26.09
C VAL A 67 8.09 30.10 -25.99
N LYS A 68 9.15 30.00 -26.79
CA LYS A 68 10.11 28.88 -26.74
C LYS A 68 10.74 28.74 -25.35
N ASP A 69 11.19 29.85 -24.76
CA ASP A 69 11.80 29.87 -23.43
C ASP A 69 10.79 29.48 -22.34
N SER A 70 9.53 29.92 -22.45
CA SER A 70 8.45 29.52 -21.54
C SER A 70 8.10 28.03 -21.65
N VAL A 71 8.08 27.45 -22.85
CA VAL A 71 7.89 25.99 -23.04
C VAL A 71 9.00 25.20 -22.34
N ILE A 72 10.26 25.64 -22.48
CA ILE A 72 11.41 25.00 -21.83
C ILE A 72 11.30 25.11 -20.30
N LYS A 73 10.96 26.28 -19.78
CA LYS A 73 10.78 26.48 -18.32
C LYS A 73 9.61 25.66 -17.78
N TYR A 74 8.50 25.56 -18.51
CA TYR A 74 7.35 24.77 -18.14
C TYR A 74 7.68 23.27 -18.07
N HIS A 75 8.31 22.70 -19.11
CA HIS A 75 8.75 21.30 -19.07
C HIS A 75 9.88 21.06 -18.06
N GLY A 76 10.76 22.05 -17.84
CA GLY A 76 11.76 21.99 -16.77
C GLY A 76 11.12 21.95 -15.38
N TYR A 77 10.09 22.77 -15.15
CA TYR A 77 9.27 22.72 -13.94
C TYR A 77 8.52 21.40 -13.81
N LEU A 78 7.89 20.89 -14.87
CA LEU A 78 7.25 19.57 -14.86
C LEU A 78 8.26 18.48 -14.51
N ARG A 79 9.47 18.53 -15.09
CA ARG A 79 10.53 17.57 -14.80
C ARG A 79 11.03 17.67 -13.36
N VAL A 80 11.17 18.87 -12.82
CA VAL A 80 11.51 19.08 -11.40
C VAL A 80 10.35 18.65 -10.50
N LYS A 81 9.09 18.88 -10.90
CA LYS A 81 7.89 18.42 -10.19
C LYS A 81 7.74 16.89 -10.27
N GLU A 82 8.17 16.24 -11.36
CA GLU A 82 8.30 14.79 -11.45
C GLU A 82 9.40 14.31 -10.49
N ILE A 83 10.59 14.89 -10.54
CA ILE A 83 11.73 14.51 -9.68
C ILE A 83 11.39 14.72 -8.18
N CYS A 84 10.74 15.83 -7.84
CA CYS A 84 10.34 16.16 -6.46
C CYS A 84 8.99 15.53 -6.06
N GLY A 85 8.16 15.12 -7.02
CA GLY A 85 6.86 14.47 -6.81
C GLY A 85 6.91 12.95 -6.87
N GLN A 86 8.05 12.38 -7.27
CA GLN A 86 8.31 10.93 -7.30
C GLN A 86 8.23 10.26 -5.91
N ASP A 87 8.21 11.03 -4.81
CA ASP A 87 8.03 10.48 -3.46
C ASP A 87 6.57 10.43 -2.98
N THR A 88 5.58 11.01 -3.69
CA THR A 88 4.20 11.02 -3.20
C THR A 88 3.15 10.98 -4.32
N LYS A 89 2.73 9.74 -4.64
CA LYS A 89 1.41 9.28 -5.16
C LYS A 89 1.44 8.61 -6.54
N ASN A 90 1.35 7.28 -6.47
CA ASN A 90 0.68 6.37 -7.39
C ASN A 90 1.20 6.28 -8.83
N SER A 91 2.43 5.78 -8.95
CA SER A 91 2.62 4.55 -9.72
C SER A 91 3.41 3.57 -8.86
N ASN A 92 2.69 2.64 -8.21
CA ASN A 92 3.24 1.31 -7.94
C ASN A 92 3.46 0.64 -9.30
N THR A 93 4.45 1.11 -10.04
CA THR A 93 5.37 0.20 -10.68
C THR A 93 6.51 0.10 -9.67
N GLU A 94 6.25 -0.60 -8.56
CA GLU A 94 7.33 -1.42 -8.00
C GLU A 94 7.93 -2.08 -9.23
N ALA A 95 9.21 -1.85 -9.53
CA ALA A 95 9.91 -2.73 -10.47
C ALA A 95 9.49 -4.14 -10.07
N GLU A 96 8.71 -4.82 -10.93
CA GLU A 96 7.88 -5.94 -10.49
C GLU A 96 8.80 -6.91 -9.75
N LYS A 97 8.62 -6.98 -8.43
CA LYS A 97 9.52 -7.75 -7.58
C LYS A 97 9.50 -9.18 -8.11
N SER A 98 10.67 -9.73 -8.39
CA SER A 98 10.75 -11.11 -8.86
C SER A 98 10.17 -12.04 -7.78
N LEU A 99 9.71 -13.22 -8.20
CA LEU A 99 9.25 -14.23 -7.24
C LEU A 99 10.30 -14.51 -6.15
N SER A 100 11.58 -14.51 -6.50
CA SER A 100 12.68 -14.68 -5.53
C SER A 100 12.75 -13.54 -4.52
N GLN A 101 12.59 -12.28 -4.94
CA GLN A 101 12.59 -11.13 -4.04
C GLN A 101 11.38 -11.15 -3.10
N LEU A 102 10.20 -11.54 -3.57
CA LEU A 102 9.01 -11.65 -2.73
C LEU A 102 9.13 -12.77 -1.70
N LEU A 103 9.73 -13.90 -2.07
CA LEU A 103 10.03 -14.99 -1.15
C LEU A 103 11.07 -14.58 -0.11
N GLU A 104 12.09 -13.83 -0.51
CA GLU A 104 13.08 -13.27 0.41
C GLU A 104 12.43 -12.26 1.36
N GLU A 105 11.57 -11.38 0.85
CA GLU A 105 10.79 -10.44 1.64
C GLU A 105 9.93 -11.16 2.70
N LEU A 106 9.18 -12.18 2.31
CA LEU A 106 8.40 -13.02 3.22
C LEU A 106 9.30 -13.66 4.30
N ASN A 107 10.41 -14.25 3.90
CA ASN A 107 11.31 -14.96 4.81
C ASN A 107 12.07 -14.00 5.75
N SER A 108 12.27 -12.75 5.33
CA SER A 108 12.91 -11.69 6.11
C SER A 108 12.04 -11.11 7.23
N LEU A 109 10.72 -11.37 7.21
CA LEU A 109 9.84 -10.96 8.30
C LEU A 109 10.29 -11.63 9.60
N VAL A 110 10.24 -10.91 10.73
CA VAL A 110 10.66 -11.49 12.01
C VAL A 110 9.61 -12.53 12.45
N GLY A 111 10.08 -13.67 12.96
CA GLY A 111 9.21 -14.75 13.44
C GLY A 111 8.38 -15.40 12.34
N LEU A 112 7.10 -15.67 12.64
CA LEU A 112 6.10 -16.18 11.69
C LEU A 112 6.47 -17.52 11.04
N SER A 113 7.18 -18.40 11.74
CA SER A 113 7.67 -19.68 11.20
C SER A 113 6.55 -20.55 10.61
N ASN A 114 5.45 -20.69 11.34
CA ASN A 114 4.27 -21.45 10.90
C ASN A 114 3.64 -20.85 9.64
N VAL A 115 3.46 -19.53 9.63
CA VAL A 115 2.89 -18.78 8.48
C VAL A 115 3.80 -18.93 7.27
N LYS A 116 5.10 -18.67 7.41
CA LYS A 116 6.09 -18.80 6.33
C LYS A 116 6.10 -20.20 5.73
N LYS A 117 6.10 -21.23 6.58
CA LYS A 117 6.05 -22.62 6.11
C LYS A 117 4.79 -22.86 5.28
N LYS A 118 3.62 -22.49 5.80
CA LYS A 118 2.33 -22.70 5.14
C LYS A 118 2.23 -21.94 3.81
N VAL A 119 2.73 -20.71 3.75
CA VAL A 119 2.78 -19.92 2.52
C VAL A 119 3.73 -20.54 1.49
N ASN A 120 4.92 -20.99 1.90
CA ASN A 120 5.85 -21.69 1.01
C ASN A 120 5.24 -23.00 0.46
N ASP A 121 4.51 -23.76 1.29
CA ASP A 121 3.82 -24.98 0.86
C ASP A 121 2.74 -24.67 -0.20
N LEU A 122 1.97 -23.59 -0.04
CA LEU A 122 0.99 -23.12 -1.02
C LEU A 122 1.66 -22.72 -2.34
N ILE A 123 2.77 -21.98 -2.26
CA ILE A 123 3.53 -21.54 -3.44
C ILE A 123 4.06 -22.76 -4.22
N ALA A 124 4.67 -23.71 -3.53
CA ALA A 124 5.15 -24.94 -4.12
C ALA A 124 4.01 -25.73 -4.79
N TYR A 125 2.87 -25.85 -4.11
CA TYR A 125 1.69 -26.51 -4.66
C TYR A 125 1.20 -25.85 -5.96
N HIS A 126 1.05 -24.52 -5.98
CA HIS A 126 0.61 -23.80 -7.18
C HIS A 126 1.63 -23.84 -8.31
N HIS A 127 2.92 -23.78 -7.99
CA HIS A 127 3.98 -23.91 -8.98
C HIS A 127 3.94 -25.30 -9.66
N VAL A 128 3.84 -26.38 -8.88
CA VAL A 128 3.71 -27.74 -9.43
C VAL A 128 2.42 -27.90 -10.24
N ARG A 129 1.31 -27.30 -9.79
CA ARG A 129 0.05 -27.29 -10.54
C ARG A 129 0.22 -26.66 -11.93
N MET A 130 0.86 -25.49 -12.00
CA MET A 130 1.15 -24.81 -13.27
C MET A 130 1.99 -25.72 -14.20
N LEU A 131 3.03 -26.37 -13.68
CA LEU A 131 3.85 -27.31 -14.46
C LEU A 131 3.03 -28.51 -15.00
N ARG A 132 2.09 -29.03 -14.20
CA ARG A 132 1.19 -30.12 -14.62
C ARG A 132 0.28 -29.67 -15.77
N GLU A 133 -0.29 -28.48 -15.68
CA GLU A 133 -1.15 -27.91 -16.72
C GLU A 133 -0.38 -27.66 -18.02
N GLN A 134 0.86 -27.15 -17.93
CA GLN A 134 1.77 -27.01 -19.08
C GLN A 134 2.14 -28.35 -19.72
N ALA A 135 2.22 -29.42 -18.92
CA ALA A 135 2.44 -30.79 -19.39
C ALA A 135 1.16 -31.48 -19.90
N GLY A 136 0.01 -30.78 -19.97
CA GLY A 136 -1.27 -31.34 -20.41
C GLY A 136 -1.90 -32.33 -19.43
N LEU A 137 -1.42 -32.37 -18.18
CA LEU A 137 -1.97 -33.23 -17.13
C LEU A 137 -3.16 -32.55 -16.46
N ARG A 138 -4.19 -33.34 -16.13
CA ARG A 138 -5.31 -32.83 -15.33
C ARG A 138 -4.82 -32.41 -13.94
N SER A 139 -5.16 -31.19 -13.55
CA SER A 139 -5.10 -30.67 -12.19
C SER A 139 -6.52 -30.50 -11.68
N GLN A 140 -6.75 -30.73 -10.39
CA GLN A 140 -8.02 -30.34 -9.77
C GLN A 140 -7.90 -28.86 -9.36
N GLY A 141 -8.92 -28.07 -9.68
CA GLY A 141 -8.98 -26.68 -9.25
C GLY A 141 -9.15 -26.60 -7.73
N THR A 142 -8.25 -25.89 -7.06
CA THR A 142 -8.37 -25.55 -5.64
C THR A 142 -8.66 -24.06 -5.51
N THR A 143 -9.47 -23.70 -4.52
CA THR A 143 -9.77 -22.31 -4.18
C THR A 143 -8.51 -21.62 -3.65
N LEU A 144 -8.29 -20.38 -4.05
CA LEU A 144 -7.16 -19.55 -3.61
C LEU A 144 -7.46 -18.73 -2.34
N HIS A 145 -8.71 -18.74 -1.87
CA HIS A 145 -9.17 -17.92 -0.76
C HIS A 145 -8.57 -18.40 0.58
N LEU A 146 -8.16 -17.44 1.42
CA LEU A 146 -7.44 -17.70 2.67
C LEU A 146 -8.18 -17.09 3.87
N ALA A 147 -8.12 -17.76 5.02
CA ALA A 147 -8.62 -17.23 6.28
C ALA A 147 -7.45 -17.00 7.24
N PHE A 148 -7.23 -15.77 7.69
CA PHE A 148 -6.16 -15.40 8.61
C PHE A 148 -6.71 -15.17 10.01
N THR A 149 -6.22 -15.92 10.98
CA THR A 149 -6.66 -15.82 12.38
C THR A 149 -5.50 -15.43 13.28
N GLY A 150 -5.73 -14.52 14.22
CA GLY A 150 -4.74 -14.18 15.25
C GLY A 150 -4.90 -12.75 15.76
N ASN A 151 -4.12 -12.40 16.78
CA ASN A 151 -4.20 -11.11 17.46
C ASN A 151 -3.77 -9.91 16.57
N PRO A 152 -4.08 -8.65 16.95
CA PRO A 152 -3.64 -7.48 16.22
C PRO A 152 -2.12 -7.42 16.14
N GLY A 153 -1.59 -6.84 15.05
CA GLY A 153 -0.15 -6.60 14.92
C GLY A 153 0.72 -7.84 14.72
N THR A 154 0.14 -9.01 14.42
CA THR A 154 0.88 -10.24 14.06
C THR A 154 1.29 -10.31 12.58
N GLY A 155 1.07 -9.25 11.80
CA GLY A 155 1.54 -9.18 10.41
C GLY A 155 0.58 -9.73 9.34
N LYS A 156 -0.67 -10.01 9.68
CA LYS A 156 -1.73 -10.50 8.75
C LYS A 156 -1.79 -9.71 7.44
N THR A 157 -2.00 -8.40 7.50
CA THR A 157 -2.12 -7.54 6.32
C THR A 157 -0.82 -7.49 5.50
N THR A 158 0.34 -7.48 6.16
CA THR A 158 1.65 -7.50 5.49
C THR A 158 1.84 -8.79 4.70
N VAL A 159 1.58 -9.95 5.31
CA VAL A 159 1.67 -11.25 4.64
C VAL A 159 0.64 -11.36 3.51
N ALA A 160 -0.58 -10.85 3.70
CA ALA A 160 -1.63 -10.84 2.68
C ALA A 160 -1.19 -10.09 1.40
N ARG A 161 -0.56 -8.92 1.56
CA ARG A 161 -0.01 -8.14 0.43
C ARG A 161 1.07 -8.93 -0.31
N ILE A 162 2.03 -9.52 0.41
CA ILE A 162 3.11 -10.32 -0.18
C ILE A 162 2.54 -11.51 -0.96
N ILE A 163 1.56 -12.24 -0.40
CA ILE A 163 0.90 -13.36 -1.09
C ILE A 163 0.23 -12.89 -2.38
N GLY A 164 -0.45 -11.74 -2.37
CA GLY A 164 -1.08 -11.18 -3.56
C GLY A 164 -0.08 -10.93 -4.70
N HIS A 165 1.08 -10.34 -4.37
CA HIS A 165 2.15 -10.14 -5.33
C HIS A 165 2.74 -11.46 -5.83
N ILE A 166 2.91 -12.45 -4.95
CA ILE A 166 3.40 -13.78 -5.33
C ILE A 166 2.43 -14.46 -6.30
N TYR A 167 1.13 -14.43 -6.01
CA TYR A 167 0.10 -15.02 -6.88
C TYR A 167 0.04 -14.34 -8.24
N LYS A 168 0.24 -13.01 -8.32
CA LYS A 168 0.43 -12.31 -9.60
C LYS A 168 1.65 -12.85 -10.35
N GLN A 169 2.81 -12.97 -9.70
CA GLN A 169 4.05 -13.47 -10.32
C GLN A 169 3.95 -14.93 -10.78
N LEU A 170 3.12 -15.74 -10.13
CA LEU A 170 2.80 -17.11 -10.56
C LEU A 170 1.75 -17.18 -11.67
N GLY A 171 1.21 -16.05 -12.12
CA GLY A 171 0.17 -15.98 -13.14
C GLY A 171 -1.22 -16.42 -12.66
N LEU A 172 -1.44 -16.50 -11.35
CA LEU A 172 -2.74 -16.84 -10.75
C LEU A 172 -3.69 -15.63 -10.66
N LEU A 173 -3.14 -14.41 -10.81
CA LEU A 173 -3.87 -13.15 -10.75
C LEU A 173 -3.44 -12.25 -11.91
N SER A 174 -4.40 -11.66 -12.61
CA SER A 174 -4.14 -10.87 -13.82
C SER A 174 -3.49 -9.50 -13.56
N LYS A 175 -3.67 -8.88 -12.39
CA LYS A 175 -3.21 -7.51 -12.08
C LYS A 175 -2.36 -7.38 -10.81
N GLY A 176 -2.75 -8.09 -9.74
CA GLY A 176 -2.14 -8.07 -8.40
C GLY A 176 -2.42 -6.82 -7.57
N GLN A 177 -3.53 -6.13 -7.81
CA GLN A 177 -3.99 -5.06 -6.92
C GLN A 177 -4.41 -5.61 -5.55
N PHE A 178 -4.30 -4.78 -4.50
CA PHE A 178 -4.67 -5.15 -3.14
C PHE A 178 -5.71 -4.16 -2.62
N VAL A 179 -6.92 -4.65 -2.38
CA VAL A 179 -8.05 -3.87 -1.88
C VAL A 179 -8.34 -4.30 -0.45
N GLU A 180 -8.13 -3.39 0.49
CA GLU A 180 -8.36 -3.59 1.92
C GLU A 180 -9.68 -2.94 2.32
N VAL A 181 -10.57 -3.71 2.96
CA VAL A 181 -11.90 -3.27 3.37
C VAL A 181 -12.25 -3.79 4.76
N SER A 182 -13.20 -3.10 5.39
CA SER A 182 -13.83 -3.48 6.66
C SER A 182 -15.35 -3.54 6.51
N ARG A 183 -16.07 -3.81 7.62
CA ARG A 183 -17.54 -3.78 7.65
C ARG A 183 -18.13 -2.48 7.08
N THR A 184 -17.55 -1.32 7.42
CA THR A 184 -18.07 -0.01 6.99
C THR A 184 -17.95 0.21 5.49
N ASP A 185 -17.04 -0.48 4.83
CA ASP A 185 -16.82 -0.39 3.38
C ASP A 185 -17.76 -1.32 2.62
N LEU A 186 -18.22 -2.41 3.24
CA LEU A 186 -19.07 -3.40 2.61
C LEU A 186 -20.57 -3.16 2.87
N ILE A 187 -20.93 -2.71 4.07
CA ILE A 187 -22.32 -2.51 4.46
C ILE A 187 -22.76 -1.06 4.19
N ALA A 188 -23.94 -0.90 3.59
CA ALA A 188 -24.56 0.41 3.35
C ALA A 188 -25.54 0.77 4.48
N GLY A 189 -25.85 2.06 4.62
CA GLY A 189 -26.81 2.54 5.63
C GLY A 189 -28.28 2.32 5.28
N TYR A 190 -28.59 1.88 4.04
CA TYR A 190 -29.95 1.71 3.53
C TYR A 190 -30.14 0.34 2.87
N GLN A 191 -31.34 -0.21 3.02
CA GLN A 191 -31.70 -1.53 2.47
C GLN A 191 -31.58 -1.59 0.95
N GLY A 192 -31.02 -2.69 0.43
CA GLY A 192 -30.83 -2.94 -0.99
C GLY A 192 -29.62 -2.23 -1.63
N GLN A 193 -28.88 -1.41 -0.87
CA GLN A 193 -27.64 -0.78 -1.37
C GLN A 193 -26.39 -1.61 -1.04
N THR A 194 -26.46 -2.51 -0.06
CA THR A 194 -25.32 -3.33 0.37
C THR A 194 -24.83 -4.24 -0.77
N ALA A 195 -25.73 -4.91 -1.50
CA ALA A 195 -25.32 -5.74 -2.64
C ALA A 195 -24.57 -4.95 -3.72
N LEU A 196 -24.99 -3.72 -4.03
CA LEU A 196 -24.32 -2.86 -5.01
C LEU A 196 -22.93 -2.44 -4.53
N LYS A 197 -22.81 -2.09 -3.25
CA LYS A 197 -21.55 -1.69 -2.63
C LYS A 197 -20.53 -2.84 -2.63
N VAL A 198 -20.97 -4.04 -2.22
CA VAL A 198 -20.16 -5.26 -2.23
C VAL A 198 -19.69 -5.60 -3.65
N LYS A 199 -20.58 -5.53 -4.66
CA LYS A 199 -20.19 -5.73 -6.07
C LYS A 199 -19.15 -4.72 -6.54
N ALA A 200 -19.30 -3.44 -6.21
CA ALA A 200 -18.33 -2.43 -6.59
C ALA A 200 -16.94 -2.71 -5.99
N VAL A 201 -16.89 -3.12 -4.72
CA VAL A 201 -15.64 -3.52 -4.05
C VAL A 201 -15.03 -4.75 -4.72
N ILE A 202 -15.82 -5.79 -5.01
CA ILE A 202 -15.35 -7.01 -5.69
C ILE A 202 -14.78 -6.70 -7.06
N GLU A 203 -15.48 -5.91 -7.88
CA GLU A 203 -14.99 -5.51 -9.21
C GLU A 203 -13.70 -4.68 -9.09
N SER A 204 -13.59 -3.83 -8.07
CA SER A 204 -12.35 -3.09 -7.80
C SER A 204 -11.19 -3.98 -7.38
N ALA A 205 -11.44 -5.19 -6.84
CA ALA A 205 -10.42 -6.14 -6.40
C ALA A 205 -10.10 -7.21 -7.44
N LYS A 206 -10.93 -7.37 -8.48
CA LYS A 206 -10.78 -8.38 -9.54
C LYS A 206 -9.42 -8.28 -10.25
N GLY A 207 -8.79 -9.43 -10.46
CA GLY A 207 -7.40 -9.55 -10.89
C GLY A 207 -6.40 -9.42 -9.76
N GLY A 208 -6.85 -9.36 -8.50
CA GLY A 208 -6.03 -9.08 -7.33
C GLY A 208 -6.54 -9.76 -6.06
N VAL A 209 -6.26 -9.12 -4.92
CA VAL A 209 -6.63 -9.57 -3.58
C VAL A 209 -7.66 -8.62 -2.98
N LEU A 210 -8.77 -9.17 -2.49
CA LEU A 210 -9.71 -8.52 -1.58
C LEU A 210 -9.40 -8.98 -0.15
N PHE A 211 -8.90 -8.08 0.68
CA PHE A 211 -8.63 -8.33 2.09
C PHE A 211 -9.74 -7.72 2.95
N ILE A 212 -10.44 -8.54 3.73
CA ILE A 212 -11.54 -8.14 4.62
C ILE A 212 -11.04 -8.27 6.05
N ASP A 213 -10.75 -7.14 6.71
CA ASP A 213 -10.37 -7.13 8.11
C ASP A 213 -11.58 -7.25 9.04
N GLU A 214 -11.37 -7.91 10.17
CA GLU A 214 -12.40 -8.24 11.17
C GLU A 214 -13.70 -8.77 10.54
N ALA A 215 -13.59 -9.76 9.65
CA ALA A 215 -14.70 -10.24 8.82
C ALA A 215 -15.89 -10.78 9.64
N TYR A 216 -15.65 -11.26 10.86
CA TYR A 216 -16.69 -11.71 11.78
C TYR A 216 -17.69 -10.60 12.14
N SER A 217 -17.24 -9.33 12.14
CA SER A 217 -18.09 -8.17 12.39
C SER A 217 -19.22 -8.02 11.38
N LEU A 218 -19.12 -8.61 10.18
CA LEU A 218 -20.19 -8.60 9.17
C LEU A 218 -21.49 -9.24 9.67
N THR A 219 -21.42 -10.11 10.68
CA THR A 219 -22.57 -10.85 11.23
C THR A 219 -22.87 -10.60 12.70
N GLU A 220 -22.14 -9.74 13.41
CA GLU A 220 -22.28 -9.59 14.87
C GLU A 220 -23.61 -8.99 15.38
N ASN A 221 -24.42 -8.35 14.53
CA ASN A 221 -25.70 -7.73 14.96
C ASN A 221 -26.90 -8.65 14.69
N ASP A 222 -27.10 -9.65 15.54
CA ASP A 222 -28.14 -10.69 15.41
C ASP A 222 -29.59 -10.20 15.50
N HIS A 223 -29.85 -8.95 15.89
CA HIS A 223 -31.21 -8.47 16.12
C HIS A 223 -31.88 -7.78 14.92
N SER A 224 -31.19 -7.47 13.82
CA SER A 224 -31.83 -6.85 12.63
C SER A 224 -31.05 -6.86 11.28
N ASP A 225 -29.95 -7.60 11.11
CA ASP A 225 -29.07 -7.40 9.94
C ASP A 225 -29.45 -8.23 8.70
N SER A 226 -30.50 -7.80 7.99
CA SER A 226 -30.70 -8.19 6.58
C SER A 226 -29.47 -7.83 5.70
N TYR A 227 -28.74 -6.78 6.08
CA TYR A 227 -27.59 -6.25 5.34
C TYR A 227 -26.35 -7.13 5.43
N GLY A 228 -26.02 -7.65 6.62
CA GLY A 228 -24.87 -8.56 6.79
C GLY A 228 -25.05 -9.85 5.99
N ARG A 229 -26.28 -10.41 6.01
CA ARG A 229 -26.63 -11.59 5.20
C ARG A 229 -26.59 -11.31 3.70
N GLU A 230 -27.09 -10.16 3.26
CA GLU A 230 -26.99 -9.70 1.87
C GLU A 230 -25.52 -9.60 1.43
N CYS A 231 -24.66 -9.01 2.25
CA CYS A 231 -23.22 -8.92 2.01
C CYS A 231 -22.58 -10.30 1.87
N LEU A 232 -22.85 -11.22 2.80
CA LEU A 232 -22.30 -12.58 2.74
C LEU A 232 -22.80 -13.37 1.54
N THR A 233 -24.06 -13.17 1.13
CA THR A 233 -24.62 -13.84 -0.04
C THR A 233 -23.89 -13.41 -1.32
N GLU A 234 -23.69 -12.12 -1.50
CA GLU A 234 -22.96 -11.58 -2.67
C GLU A 234 -21.47 -11.96 -2.63
N LEU A 235 -20.84 -11.94 -1.45
CA LEU A 235 -19.46 -12.40 -1.30
C LEU A 235 -19.33 -13.90 -1.66
N THR A 236 -20.22 -14.75 -1.14
CA THR A 236 -20.22 -16.20 -1.39
C THR A 236 -20.37 -16.51 -2.88
N LYS A 237 -21.18 -15.72 -3.60
CA LYS A 237 -21.33 -15.82 -5.05
C LYS A 237 -20.04 -15.43 -5.78
N ALA A 238 -19.41 -14.33 -5.39
CA ALA A 238 -18.16 -13.87 -6.02
C ALA A 238 -16.98 -14.83 -5.82
N LEU A 239 -16.92 -15.52 -4.67
CA LEU A 239 -15.94 -16.58 -4.42
C LEU A 239 -16.06 -17.77 -5.39
N GLU A 240 -17.22 -17.96 -6.04
CA GLU A 240 -17.39 -18.97 -7.08
C GLU A 240 -17.19 -18.39 -8.47
N ASP A 241 -17.88 -17.29 -8.78
CA ASP A 241 -17.90 -16.68 -10.12
C ASP A 241 -16.52 -16.17 -10.56
N TYR A 242 -15.70 -15.73 -9.61
CA TYR A 242 -14.39 -15.09 -9.88
C TYR A 242 -13.20 -15.85 -9.29
N ARG A 243 -13.37 -17.11 -8.91
CA ARG A 243 -12.33 -17.91 -8.22
C ARG A 243 -10.98 -18.03 -8.94
N ASP A 244 -10.97 -17.86 -10.27
CA ASP A 244 -9.78 -18.01 -11.11
C ASP A 244 -8.98 -16.70 -11.26
N ASP A 245 -9.55 -15.55 -10.88
CA ASP A 245 -8.90 -14.24 -11.01
C ASP A 245 -9.23 -13.28 -9.85
N LEU A 246 -9.62 -13.82 -8.69
CA LEU A 246 -9.86 -13.06 -7.46
C LEU A 246 -9.46 -13.93 -6.27
N VAL A 247 -8.56 -13.41 -5.44
CA VAL A 247 -8.28 -13.99 -4.13
C VAL A 247 -8.97 -13.16 -3.06
N VAL A 248 -9.62 -13.84 -2.13
CA VAL A 248 -10.28 -13.20 -0.99
C VAL A 248 -9.59 -13.71 0.26
N ILE A 249 -9.14 -12.78 1.10
CA ILE A 249 -8.50 -13.07 2.37
C ILE A 249 -9.37 -12.45 3.45
N VAL A 250 -9.95 -13.28 4.31
CA VAL A 250 -10.68 -12.79 5.50
C VAL A 250 -9.76 -12.86 6.70
N ALA A 251 -9.74 -11.81 7.51
CA ALA A 251 -8.89 -11.73 8.70
C ALA A 251 -9.71 -11.42 9.96
N GLY A 252 -9.20 -11.85 11.12
CA GLY A 252 -9.79 -11.52 12.41
C GLY A 252 -9.19 -12.28 13.58
N TYR A 253 -9.78 -12.14 14.76
CA TYR A 253 -9.41 -12.90 15.95
C TYR A 253 -9.85 -14.35 15.84
N THR A 254 -9.06 -15.25 16.42
CA THR A 254 -9.22 -16.70 16.24
C THR A 254 -10.62 -17.20 16.65
N GLU A 255 -11.08 -16.83 17.84
CA GLU A 255 -12.38 -17.30 18.34
C GLU A 255 -13.58 -16.68 17.60
N PRO A 256 -13.67 -15.34 17.39
CA PRO A 256 -14.73 -14.75 16.56
C PRO A 256 -14.76 -15.28 15.12
N MET A 257 -13.59 -15.50 14.49
CA MET A 257 -13.54 -16.06 13.14
C MET A 257 -14.05 -17.51 13.10
N LYS A 258 -13.77 -18.31 14.13
CA LYS A 258 -14.30 -19.66 14.23
C LYS A 258 -15.83 -19.66 14.27
N GLN A 259 -16.42 -18.82 15.12
CA GLN A 259 -17.88 -18.64 15.22
C GLN A 259 -18.46 -18.11 13.90
N PHE A 260 -17.80 -17.16 13.26
CA PHE A 260 -18.19 -16.63 11.95
C PHE A 260 -18.30 -17.73 10.88
N PHE A 261 -17.32 -18.64 10.81
CA PHE A 261 -17.37 -19.75 9.86
C PHE A 261 -18.37 -20.85 10.23
N GLU A 262 -18.59 -21.10 11.53
CA GLU A 262 -19.60 -22.06 12.00
C GLU A 262 -21.02 -21.59 11.67
N SER A 263 -21.31 -20.30 11.83
CA SER A 263 -22.60 -19.69 11.46
C SER A 263 -22.82 -19.58 9.95
N ASN A 264 -21.76 -19.68 9.13
CA ASN A 264 -21.83 -19.47 7.69
C ASN A 264 -21.20 -20.65 6.91
N PRO A 265 -21.83 -21.84 6.92
CA PRO A 265 -21.25 -23.05 6.32
C PRO A 265 -21.01 -22.93 4.81
N GLY A 266 -21.85 -22.18 4.09
CA GLY A 266 -21.67 -21.92 2.65
C GLY A 266 -20.41 -21.10 2.35
N LEU A 267 -20.04 -20.18 3.24
CA LEU A 267 -18.78 -19.45 3.15
C LEU A 267 -17.62 -20.36 3.51
N LYS A 268 -17.72 -21.09 4.64
CA LYS A 268 -16.68 -22.02 5.11
C LYS A 268 -16.24 -23.03 4.05
N SER A 269 -17.16 -23.53 3.22
CA SER A 269 -16.83 -24.49 2.17
C SER A 269 -15.95 -23.93 1.04
N ARG A 270 -15.86 -22.59 0.90
CA ARG A 270 -15.04 -21.89 -0.11
C ARG A 270 -13.67 -21.46 0.42
N PHE A 271 -13.46 -21.55 1.74
CA PHE A 271 -12.17 -21.33 2.40
C PHE A 271 -11.60 -22.68 2.86
N ASN A 272 -10.63 -23.19 2.11
CA ASN A 272 -9.97 -24.45 2.44
C ASN A 272 -8.65 -24.26 3.23
N THR A 273 -8.17 -23.02 3.33
CA THR A 273 -6.86 -22.71 3.89
C THR A 273 -6.96 -21.68 5.01
N PHE A 274 -6.73 -22.14 6.23
CA PHE A 274 -6.72 -21.33 7.45
C PHE A 274 -5.28 -21.12 7.91
N ILE A 275 -4.81 -19.89 8.04
CA ILE A 275 -3.47 -19.57 8.51
C ILE A 275 -3.59 -18.87 9.86
N GLU A 276 -3.05 -19.51 10.89
CA GLU A 276 -2.98 -18.96 12.23
C GLU A 276 -1.70 -18.15 12.42
N PHE A 277 -1.86 -16.96 12.98
CA PHE A 277 -0.80 -16.00 13.27
C PHE A 277 -0.64 -15.91 14.78
N ASP A 278 0.36 -16.64 15.26
CA ASP A 278 0.75 -16.68 16.67
C ASP A 278 1.25 -15.31 17.16
N ASP A 279 1.11 -15.06 18.45
CA ASP A 279 1.76 -13.92 19.11
C ASP A 279 3.29 -14.06 19.01
N TYR A 280 3.97 -12.93 18.90
CA TYR A 280 5.43 -12.90 18.93
C TYR A 280 5.97 -13.13 20.34
N SER A 281 7.08 -13.85 20.42
CA SER A 281 7.93 -13.93 21.61
C SER A 281 8.66 -12.60 21.87
N ALA A 282 9.19 -12.41 23.08
CA ALA A 282 9.91 -11.18 23.45
C ALA A 282 11.10 -10.91 22.52
N SER A 283 11.82 -11.97 22.14
CA SER A 283 12.94 -11.88 21.21
C SER A 283 12.51 -11.49 19.79
N GLU A 284 11.33 -11.94 19.34
CA GLU A 284 10.75 -11.52 18.06
C GLU A 284 10.23 -10.08 18.10
N LEU A 285 9.56 -9.66 19.18
CA LEU A 285 9.18 -8.25 19.39
C LEU A 285 10.41 -7.34 19.36
N PHE A 286 11.49 -7.74 20.04
CA PHE A 286 12.77 -7.04 20.00
C PHE A 286 13.37 -7.03 18.59
N GLY A 287 13.30 -8.14 17.86
CA GLY A 287 13.72 -8.20 16.46
C GLY A 287 12.96 -7.22 15.55
N ILE A 288 11.64 -7.09 15.75
CA ILE A 288 10.80 -6.11 15.03
C ILE A 288 11.24 -4.68 15.36
N PHE A 289 11.48 -4.39 16.64
CA PHE A 289 11.96 -3.08 17.08
C PHE A 289 13.31 -2.72 16.45
N MET A 290 14.27 -3.66 16.48
CA MET A 290 15.59 -3.46 15.89
C MET A 290 15.53 -3.23 14.37
N LYS A 291 14.59 -3.89 13.69
CA LYS A 291 14.32 -3.65 12.27
C LYS A 291 13.82 -2.22 12.05
N MET A 292 12.84 -1.75 12.83
CA MET A 292 12.35 -0.36 12.77
C MET A 292 13.46 0.66 13.03
N CYS A 293 14.34 0.39 14.00
CA CYS A 293 15.51 1.25 14.26
C CYS A 293 16.41 1.30 13.03
N LYS A 294 16.80 0.16 12.48
CA LYS A 294 17.68 0.06 11.31
C LYS A 294 17.10 0.80 10.09
N ASP A 295 15.82 0.59 9.80
CA ASP A 295 15.12 1.19 8.66
C ASP A 295 15.05 2.72 8.77
N ASN A 296 15.06 3.26 9.99
CA ASN A 296 15.02 4.70 10.27
C ASN A 296 16.38 5.28 10.73
N HIS A 297 17.48 4.54 10.52
CA HIS A 297 18.84 4.95 10.91
C HIS A 297 19.06 5.21 12.42
N TYR A 298 18.24 4.62 13.28
CA TYR A 298 18.47 4.59 14.72
C TYR A 298 19.27 3.35 15.13
N SER A 299 19.96 3.47 16.25
CA SER A 299 20.61 2.39 16.98
C SER A 299 20.25 2.50 18.46
N ILE A 300 20.31 1.39 19.19
CA ILE A 300 20.07 1.38 20.63
C ILE A 300 21.35 0.96 21.37
N SER A 301 21.64 1.61 22.49
CA SER A 301 22.79 1.26 23.34
C SER A 301 22.64 -0.17 23.89
N SER A 302 23.73 -0.78 24.34
CA SER A 302 23.69 -2.12 24.95
C SER A 302 22.83 -2.16 26.22
N THR A 303 22.91 -1.12 27.04
CA THR A 303 22.08 -0.95 28.24
C THR A 303 20.61 -0.72 27.89
N GLY A 304 20.32 0.06 26.85
CA GLY A 304 18.95 0.26 26.36
C GLY A 304 18.35 -1.02 25.81
N SER A 305 19.14 -1.81 25.07
CA SER A 305 18.72 -3.11 24.54
C SER A 305 18.28 -4.06 25.65
N ALA A 306 19.08 -4.17 26.72
CA ALA A 306 18.75 -5.04 27.86
C ALA A 306 17.47 -4.59 28.57
N ARG A 307 17.31 -3.28 28.80
CA ARG A 307 16.10 -2.72 29.41
C ARG A 307 14.87 -2.95 28.55
N LEU A 308 15.00 -2.79 27.23
CA LEU A 308 13.90 -2.99 26.29
C LEU A 308 13.47 -4.45 26.19
N GLN A 309 14.42 -5.39 26.19
CA GLN A 309 14.10 -6.82 26.24
C GLN A 309 13.31 -7.17 27.51
N GLN A 310 13.76 -6.68 28.67
CA GLN A 310 13.04 -6.89 29.93
C GLN A 310 11.61 -6.32 29.87
N MET A 311 11.43 -5.14 29.28
CA MET A 311 10.11 -4.54 29.12
C MET A 311 9.18 -5.37 28.23
N PHE A 312 9.70 -5.97 27.15
CA PHE A 312 8.92 -6.89 26.32
C PHE A 312 8.59 -8.21 27.05
N ASP A 313 9.51 -8.75 27.85
CA ASP A 313 9.24 -9.91 28.71
C ASP A 313 8.17 -9.62 29.77
N GLU A 314 8.16 -8.42 30.35
CA GLU A 314 7.14 -7.98 31.31
C GLU A 314 5.78 -7.79 30.64
N ALA A 315 5.73 -7.12 29.48
CA ALA A 315 4.51 -6.93 28.72
C ALA A 315 3.87 -8.26 28.31
N LEU A 316 4.67 -9.25 27.88
CA LEU A 316 4.16 -10.58 27.51
C LEU A 316 3.71 -11.41 28.71
N ARG A 317 4.33 -11.25 29.89
CA ARG A 317 3.86 -11.91 31.13
C ARG A 317 2.53 -11.37 31.60
N ASN A 318 2.30 -10.07 31.43
CA ASN A 318 1.08 -9.38 31.84
C ASN A 318 0.07 -9.22 30.70
N LYS A 319 0.26 -9.92 29.58
CA LYS A 319 -0.54 -9.69 28.38
C LYS A 319 -1.99 -10.10 28.56
N THR A 320 -2.88 -9.29 28.03
CA THR A 320 -4.29 -9.64 27.84
C THR A 320 -4.45 -10.54 26.61
N ASN A 321 -5.62 -11.16 26.45
CA ASN A 321 -5.92 -12.01 25.30
C ASN A 321 -5.78 -11.28 23.94
N GLU A 322 -5.93 -9.95 23.93
CA GLU A 322 -5.90 -9.11 22.71
C GLU A 322 -4.59 -8.31 22.56
N PHE A 323 -3.46 -8.88 22.99
CA PHE A 323 -2.17 -8.21 22.89
C PHE A 323 -1.82 -7.79 21.46
N ALA A 324 -1.49 -6.51 21.25
CA ALA A 324 -1.39 -5.92 19.92
C ALA A 324 -0.02 -6.08 19.22
N ASN A 325 0.88 -6.93 19.75
CA ASN A 325 2.11 -7.39 19.11
C ASN A 325 2.92 -6.27 18.41
N GLY A 326 3.04 -6.31 17.07
CA GLY A 326 3.78 -5.30 16.31
C GLY A 326 3.23 -3.87 16.44
N ARG A 327 1.94 -3.70 16.76
CA ARG A 327 1.40 -2.36 17.11
C ARG A 327 1.95 -1.89 18.45
N PHE A 328 2.06 -2.78 19.44
CA PHE A 328 2.71 -2.45 20.71
C PHE A 328 4.18 -2.05 20.50
N VAL A 329 4.94 -2.81 19.71
CA VAL A 329 6.34 -2.47 19.37
C VAL A 329 6.44 -1.13 18.65
N ARG A 330 5.51 -0.85 17.72
CA ARG A 330 5.47 0.43 17.01
C ARG A 330 5.22 1.60 17.97
N ASN A 331 4.25 1.50 18.86
CA ASN A 331 3.97 2.53 19.85
C ASN A 331 5.19 2.75 20.74
N THR A 332 5.78 1.67 21.27
CA THR A 332 7.05 1.75 22.02
C THR A 332 8.15 2.46 21.23
N TYR A 333 8.31 2.16 19.94
CA TYR A 333 9.29 2.85 19.10
C TYR A 333 9.02 4.35 18.96
N GLU A 334 7.77 4.73 18.69
CA GLU A 334 7.37 6.13 18.56
C GLU A 334 7.60 6.90 19.87
N ASP A 335 7.27 6.31 21.02
CA ASP A 335 7.52 6.88 22.34
C ASP A 335 9.01 7.06 22.62
N LEU A 336 9.84 6.06 22.30
CA LEU A 336 11.28 6.13 22.47
C LEU A 336 11.94 7.19 21.59
N VAL A 337 11.49 7.36 20.34
CA VAL A 337 11.96 8.42 19.46
C VAL A 337 11.59 9.79 20.03
N MET A 338 10.39 9.93 20.61
CA MET A 338 9.97 11.17 21.25
C MET A 338 10.84 11.51 22.47
N ASN A 339 11.14 10.53 23.33
CA ASN A 339 12.01 10.72 24.49
C ASN A 339 13.45 11.03 24.08
N HIS A 340 13.97 10.32 23.09
CA HIS A 340 15.27 10.58 22.46
C HIS A 340 15.37 12.02 21.95
N ALA A 341 14.35 12.51 21.23
CA ALA A 341 14.31 13.89 20.76
C ALA A 341 14.35 14.90 21.91
N GLY A 342 13.61 14.63 23.00
CA GLY A 342 13.62 15.43 24.22
C GLY A 342 15.00 15.51 24.87
N ARG A 343 15.74 14.39 24.90
CA ARG A 343 17.13 14.36 25.39
C ARG A 343 18.09 15.11 24.47
N VAL A 344 18.07 14.80 23.18
CA VAL A 344 19.01 15.36 22.19
C VAL A 344 18.85 16.87 22.05
N ASN A 345 17.62 17.39 22.16
CA ASN A 345 17.36 18.83 22.15
C ASN A 345 18.07 19.61 23.28
N ARG A 346 18.50 18.94 24.35
CA ARG A 346 19.27 19.55 25.45
C ARG A 346 20.77 19.63 25.15
N ILE A 347 21.24 19.03 24.06
CA ILE A 347 22.64 19.03 23.63
C ILE A 347 22.85 20.23 22.69
N LEU A 348 23.77 21.13 23.05
CA LEU A 348 24.02 22.36 22.28
C LEU A 348 24.48 22.08 20.84
N HIS A 349 25.34 21.08 20.66
CA HIS A 349 25.90 20.66 19.37
C HIS A 349 25.88 19.12 19.28
N PRO A 350 24.72 18.50 18.96
CA PRO A 350 24.60 17.05 18.92
C PRO A 350 25.45 16.47 17.78
N SER A 351 26.19 15.41 18.08
CA SER A 351 26.91 14.66 17.05
C SER A 351 25.97 13.79 16.23
N ARG A 352 26.45 13.25 15.10
CA ARG A 352 25.70 12.25 14.33
C ARG A 352 25.32 11.03 15.19
N GLN A 353 26.21 10.61 16.10
CA GLN A 353 25.93 9.50 17.00
C GLN A 353 24.80 9.86 17.97
N ASP A 354 24.78 11.07 18.53
CA ASP A 354 23.70 11.51 19.43
C ASP A 354 22.34 11.52 18.73
N LEU A 355 22.32 11.91 17.45
CA LEU A 355 21.10 11.91 16.62
C LEU A 355 20.61 10.51 16.26
N MET A 356 21.46 9.47 16.37
CA MET A 356 21.13 8.10 15.98
C MET A 356 20.94 7.15 17.18
N GLU A 357 21.61 7.40 18.31
CA GLU A 357 21.68 6.45 19.42
C GLU A 357 20.60 6.73 20.48
N ILE A 358 19.64 5.80 20.60
CA ILE A 358 18.68 5.68 21.70
C ILE A 358 19.39 5.03 22.90
N LYS A 359 19.25 5.63 24.08
CA LYS A 359 19.89 5.20 25.32
C LYS A 359 18.86 4.66 26.31
N ALA A 360 19.33 3.95 27.34
CA ALA A 360 18.47 3.39 28.39
C ALA A 360 17.62 4.45 29.12
N GLU A 361 18.11 5.68 29.21
CA GLU A 361 17.38 6.81 29.84
C GLU A 361 16.19 7.31 29.01
N ASP A 362 16.16 6.98 27.71
CA ASP A 362 15.03 7.31 26.82
C ASP A 362 13.86 6.30 27.02
N ILE A 363 14.10 5.18 27.72
CA ILE A 363 13.11 4.12 27.97
C ILE A 363 12.40 4.37 29.28
N HIS A 364 11.25 5.02 29.21
CA HIS A 364 10.35 5.18 30.35
C HIS A 364 9.45 3.96 30.47
N THR A 365 9.46 3.33 31.64
CA THR A 365 8.51 2.28 31.99
C THR A 365 7.27 2.95 32.53
N GLU A 366 6.16 2.91 31.78
CA GLU A 366 4.85 3.40 32.27
C GLU A 366 4.35 2.62 33.52
N PHE A 367 5.04 1.55 33.92
CA PHE A 367 4.78 0.82 35.16
C PHE A 367 5.35 1.46 36.44
N GLU A 368 5.96 2.65 36.37
CA GLU A 368 6.49 3.33 37.57
C GLU A 368 5.51 4.34 38.20
N ASN A 369 4.34 4.61 37.60
CA ASN A 369 3.34 5.53 38.17
C ASN A 369 1.89 5.05 37.97
N GLU A 370 1.46 4.03 38.70
CA GLU A 370 0.08 3.88 39.18
C GLU A 370 0.04 3.46 40.64
#